data_AF-A0A7V7F112-F1
#
_entry.id   AF-A0A7V7F112-F1
#
_cell.length_a   1.000
_cell.length_b   1.000
_cell.length_c   1.000
_cell.angle_alpha   90.00
_cell.angle_beta   90.00
_cell.angle_gamma   90.00
#
_symmetry.space_group_name_H-M   'P 1'
#
loop_
_entity.id
_entity.type
_entity.pdbx_description
1 polymer ?
#
loop_
_entity_poly.entity_id
_entity_poly.type
_entity_poly.pdbx_seq_one_letter_code
_entity_poly.pdbx_strand_id
1 'polypeptide(L)'
;MIKKIFTLFCLLLLTGALAEPARAGLTTELQTLVSQGAILKNELSDIAVGQGNTCSQLGSLNSSFATYLTAVELITSQLSAPLSISLDDLAALDDLSSLTYFMSADSTRISWELRGIEDSAELFEYRAALSAMLTLSKDIGTMANRILEMADRILVMTDNIGAMADRILITQQLQNSNIALTQNSLGATQQNMVILSDSISSIAYNLSLGLIQDDTNALVDEMGITTLTSDNMASELDRLAALSSLLLANTVNLYTWMSTQSSHASHYINGDTLTALGDLSAINLTLAQSLELYADTINQLSPLTQTAVLAEATAGMLQLTADIGQMANRIMEMADKIIIMADNIGLMADNIVATQELQQTNIELTESSLLTAQNTTISVIKNMGL
;
A
#
# COMPACT_ATOMS: atom_id res chain seq x y z
N MET A 1 -18.33 -38.38 12.67
CA MET A 1 -18.52 -36.93 12.40
C MET A 1 -17.44 -36.37 11.47
N ILE A 2 -16.16 -36.72 11.67
CA ILE A 2 -15.01 -36.30 10.83
C ILE A 2 -15.14 -36.69 9.35
N LYS A 3 -15.69 -37.88 9.03
CA LYS A 3 -15.89 -38.31 7.63
C LYS A 3 -16.87 -37.43 6.84
N LYS A 4 -17.89 -36.84 7.47
CA LYS A 4 -18.88 -35.98 6.80
C LYS A 4 -18.36 -34.56 6.54
N ILE A 5 -17.42 -34.09 7.37
CA ILE A 5 -16.77 -32.77 7.19
C ILE A 5 -15.78 -32.84 6.02
N PHE A 6 -15.06 -33.95 5.85
CA PHE A 6 -14.14 -34.14 4.73
C PHE A 6 -14.88 -34.26 3.37
N THR A 7 -16.08 -34.86 3.35
CA THR A 7 -16.90 -34.90 2.13
C THR A 7 -17.49 -33.53 1.78
N LEU A 8 -17.84 -32.71 2.78
CA LEU A 8 -18.35 -31.35 2.57
C LEU A 8 -17.26 -30.41 2.05
N PHE A 9 -16.01 -30.54 2.55
CA PHE A 9 -14.87 -29.74 2.10
C PHE A 9 -14.40 -30.12 0.69
N CYS A 10 -14.46 -31.40 0.33
CA CYS A 10 -14.15 -31.86 -1.03
C CYS A 10 -15.25 -31.47 -2.04
N LEU A 11 -16.52 -31.40 -1.61
CA LEU A 11 -17.62 -30.94 -2.44
C LEU A 11 -17.59 -29.42 -2.67
N LEU A 12 -17.16 -28.63 -1.67
CA LEU A 12 -16.98 -27.18 -1.80
C LEU A 12 -15.75 -26.78 -2.65
N LEU A 13 -14.69 -27.60 -2.66
CA LEU A 13 -13.54 -27.40 -3.54
C LEU A 13 -13.83 -27.83 -5.00
N LEU A 14 -14.76 -28.76 -5.22
CA LEU A 14 -15.17 -29.15 -6.58
C LEU A 14 -16.18 -28.21 -7.23
N THR A 15 -16.95 -27.44 -6.44
CA THR A 15 -17.87 -26.42 -6.98
C THR A 15 -17.18 -25.11 -7.35
N GLY A 16 -15.91 -24.90 -6.98
CA GLY A 16 -15.10 -23.76 -7.41
C GLY A 16 -14.36 -23.99 -8.74
N ALA A 17 -14.44 -25.19 -9.31
CA ALA A 17 -13.71 -25.59 -10.52
C ALA A 17 -14.59 -25.69 -11.78
N LEU A 18 -15.85 -25.24 -11.72
CA LEU A 18 -16.69 -25.02 -12.91
C LEU A 18 -16.65 -23.54 -13.30
N ALA A 19 -15.45 -22.99 -13.47
CA ALA A 19 -15.27 -21.97 -14.49
C ALA A 19 -15.34 -22.73 -15.81
N GLU A 20 -16.50 -22.72 -16.47
CA GLU A 20 -16.59 -23.19 -17.85
C GLU A 20 -15.47 -22.53 -18.67
N PRO A 21 -14.78 -23.28 -19.56
CA PRO A 21 -13.74 -22.73 -20.39
C PRO A 21 -14.38 -21.86 -21.49
N ALA A 22 -14.86 -20.66 -21.14
CA ALA A 22 -15.61 -19.77 -22.02
C ALA A 22 -14.75 -19.01 -23.04
N ARG A 23 -13.52 -19.43 -23.35
CA ARG A 23 -12.59 -18.65 -24.21
C ARG A 23 -11.78 -19.44 -25.25
N ALA A 24 -12.00 -20.74 -25.40
CA ALA A 24 -11.43 -21.54 -26.50
C ALA A 24 -12.46 -21.90 -27.59
N GLY A 25 -13.75 -21.61 -27.36
CA GLY A 25 -14.85 -21.93 -28.29
C GLY A 25 -14.78 -21.08 -29.55
N LEU A 26 -14.88 -19.75 -29.43
CA LEU A 26 -15.09 -18.87 -30.58
C LEU A 26 -13.99 -18.95 -31.64
N THR A 27 -12.71 -18.85 -31.26
CA THR A 27 -11.60 -18.93 -32.23
C THR A 27 -11.57 -20.27 -32.95
N THR A 28 -11.76 -21.35 -32.20
CA THR A 28 -11.84 -22.70 -32.77
C THR A 28 -13.06 -22.87 -33.67
N GLU A 29 -14.20 -22.30 -33.28
CA GLU A 29 -15.47 -22.32 -34.01
C GLU A 29 -15.36 -21.50 -35.31
N LEU A 30 -14.78 -20.30 -35.27
CA LEU A 30 -14.52 -19.47 -36.45
C LEU A 30 -13.51 -20.13 -37.40
N GLN A 31 -12.42 -20.71 -36.90
CA GLN A 31 -11.47 -21.46 -37.74
C GLN A 31 -12.11 -22.71 -38.35
N THR A 32 -12.98 -23.41 -37.60
CA THR A 32 -13.77 -24.53 -38.10
C THR A 32 -14.70 -24.05 -39.22
N LEU A 33 -15.33 -22.89 -39.04
CA LEU A 33 -16.18 -22.26 -40.03
C LEU A 33 -15.39 -21.88 -41.30
N VAL A 34 -14.20 -21.27 -41.16
CA VAL A 34 -13.31 -20.97 -42.29
C VAL A 34 -12.97 -22.25 -43.06
N SER A 35 -12.61 -23.33 -42.36
CA SER A 35 -12.29 -24.62 -42.98
C SER A 35 -13.49 -25.21 -43.75
N GLN A 36 -14.69 -25.18 -43.15
CA GLN A 36 -15.92 -25.63 -43.81
C GLN A 36 -16.26 -24.77 -45.04
N GLY A 37 -16.11 -23.45 -44.94
CA GLY A 37 -16.33 -22.52 -46.05
C GLY A 37 -15.33 -22.75 -47.20
N ALA A 38 -14.07 -23.05 -46.89
CA ALA A 38 -13.05 -23.38 -47.88
C ALA A 38 -13.38 -24.68 -48.64
N ILE A 39 -13.92 -25.69 -47.96
CA ILE A 39 -14.42 -26.92 -48.58
C ILE A 39 -15.56 -26.60 -49.56
N LEU A 40 -16.58 -25.85 -49.12
CA LEU A 40 -17.69 -25.44 -49.98
C LEU A 40 -17.24 -24.65 -51.20
N LYS A 41 -16.28 -23.74 -51.02
CA LYS A 41 -15.69 -22.97 -52.12
C LYS A 41 -15.01 -23.88 -53.14
N ASN A 42 -14.31 -24.92 -52.71
CA ASN A 42 -13.69 -25.88 -53.63
C ASN A 42 -14.76 -26.75 -54.32
N GLU A 43 -15.76 -27.25 -53.59
CA GLU A 43 -16.88 -27.99 -54.18
C GLU A 43 -17.62 -27.18 -55.25
N LEU A 44 -17.81 -25.87 -55.03
CA LEU A 44 -18.43 -24.95 -55.99
C LEU A 44 -17.52 -24.67 -57.20
N SER A 45 -16.20 -24.51 -56.99
CA SER A 45 -15.22 -24.32 -58.06
C SER A 45 -15.12 -25.55 -58.98
N ASP A 46 -15.32 -26.76 -58.44
CA ASP A 46 -15.18 -28.03 -59.17
C ASP A 46 -16.40 -28.36 -60.04
N ILE A 47 -17.52 -27.64 -59.90
CA ILE A 47 -18.71 -27.82 -60.74
C ILE A 47 -18.44 -27.27 -62.15
N ALA A 48 -18.53 -28.16 -63.15
CA ALA A 48 -18.54 -27.83 -64.57
C ALA A 48 -19.86 -28.26 -65.21
N VAL A 49 -20.55 -27.32 -65.87
CA VAL A 49 -21.82 -27.58 -66.54
C VAL A 49 -21.59 -28.34 -67.85
N GLY A 50 -22.30 -29.46 -68.08
CA GLY A 50 -22.25 -30.23 -69.34
C GLY A 50 -21.73 -31.68 -69.25
N GLN A 51 -21.47 -32.20 -68.03
CA GLN A 51 -21.00 -33.60 -67.83
C GLN A 51 -22.09 -34.55 -67.28
N GLY A 52 -23.39 -34.24 -67.47
CA GLY A 52 -24.51 -35.13 -67.12
C GLY A 52 -24.79 -35.37 -65.63
N ASN A 53 -24.07 -34.70 -64.72
CA ASN A 53 -24.21 -34.85 -63.26
C ASN A 53 -24.40 -33.51 -62.51
N THR A 54 -24.56 -32.41 -63.23
CA THR A 54 -24.61 -31.06 -62.63
C THR A 54 -25.76 -30.90 -61.63
N CYS A 55 -26.91 -31.52 -61.86
CA CYS A 55 -28.06 -31.45 -60.97
C CYS A 55 -27.83 -32.16 -59.62
N SER A 56 -27.20 -33.34 -59.62
CA SER A 56 -26.90 -34.07 -58.39
C SER A 56 -25.81 -33.35 -57.59
N GLN A 57 -24.79 -32.82 -58.27
CA GLN A 57 -23.72 -32.02 -57.66
C GLN A 57 -24.27 -30.73 -57.02
N LEU A 58 -25.11 -29.96 -57.72
CA LEU A 58 -25.76 -28.77 -57.18
C LEU A 58 -26.72 -29.11 -56.03
N GLY A 59 -27.42 -30.24 -56.10
CA GLY A 59 -28.29 -30.71 -55.01
C GLY A 59 -27.51 -31.05 -53.73
N SER A 60 -26.40 -31.78 -53.86
CA SER A 60 -25.50 -32.08 -52.75
C SER A 60 -24.89 -30.80 -52.17
N LEU A 61 -24.42 -29.89 -53.03
CA LEU A 61 -23.84 -28.62 -52.62
C LEU A 61 -24.85 -27.77 -51.83
N ASN A 62 -26.10 -27.70 -52.29
CA ASN A 62 -27.16 -26.96 -51.58
C ASN A 62 -27.41 -27.52 -50.17
N SER A 63 -27.31 -28.85 -49.98
CA SER A 63 -27.40 -29.47 -48.65
C SER A 63 -26.18 -29.13 -47.77
N SER A 64 -24.99 -29.08 -48.34
CA SER A 64 -23.76 -28.67 -47.64
C SER A 64 -23.84 -27.20 -47.21
N PHE A 65 -24.35 -26.32 -48.08
CA PHE A 65 -24.59 -24.90 -47.78
C PHE A 65 -25.62 -24.69 -46.66
N ALA A 66 -26.73 -25.44 -46.66
CA ALA A 66 -27.73 -25.35 -45.59
C ALA A 66 -27.14 -25.74 -44.22
N THR A 67 -26.29 -26.77 -44.21
CA THR A 67 -25.58 -27.21 -43.00
C THR A 67 -24.60 -26.14 -42.51
N TYR A 68 -23.84 -25.56 -43.44
CA TYR A 68 -22.90 -24.49 -43.14
C TYR A 68 -23.60 -23.22 -42.65
N LEU A 69 -24.70 -22.81 -43.27
CA LEU A 69 -25.51 -21.66 -42.83
C LEU A 69 -26.01 -21.86 -41.39
N THR A 70 -26.41 -23.08 -41.03
CA THR A 70 -26.80 -23.41 -39.65
C THR A 70 -25.63 -23.20 -38.67
N ALA A 71 -24.40 -23.55 -39.08
CA ALA A 71 -23.20 -23.31 -38.27
C ALA A 71 -22.90 -21.81 -38.13
N VAL A 72 -23.04 -21.02 -39.21
CA VAL A 72 -22.90 -19.55 -39.19
C VAL A 72 -23.92 -18.93 -38.24
N GLU A 73 -25.18 -19.35 -38.31
CA GLU A 73 -26.26 -18.83 -37.46
C GLU A 73 -26.03 -19.16 -35.98
N LEU A 74 -25.54 -20.37 -35.69
CA LEU A 74 -25.21 -20.79 -34.34
C LEU A 74 -24.14 -19.88 -33.73
N ILE A 75 -23.02 -19.67 -34.42
CA ILE A 75 -21.93 -18.80 -33.95
C ILE A 75 -22.42 -17.35 -33.82
N THR A 76 -23.20 -16.85 -34.79
CA THR A 76 -23.80 -15.51 -34.75
C THR A 76 -24.67 -15.31 -33.51
N SER A 77 -25.43 -16.34 -33.12
CA SER A 77 -26.31 -16.29 -31.94
C SER A 77 -25.56 -16.36 -30.61
N GLN A 78 -24.39 -17.01 -30.60
CA GLN A 78 -23.55 -17.19 -29.41
C GLN A 78 -22.70 -15.97 -29.10
N LEU A 79 -22.50 -15.05 -30.06
CA LEU A 79 -21.85 -13.76 -29.87
C LEU A 79 -22.68 -12.86 -28.93
N SER A 80 -22.48 -13.08 -27.63
CA SER A 80 -23.07 -12.35 -26.51
C SER A 80 -21.97 -11.92 -25.53
N ALA A 81 -22.00 -10.66 -25.10
CA ALA A 81 -20.95 -10.05 -24.26
C ALA A 81 -20.85 -10.71 -22.87
N PRO A 82 -19.66 -10.73 -22.22
CA PRO A 82 -18.41 -10.10 -22.64
C PRO A 82 -17.49 -11.06 -23.41
N LEU A 83 -17.12 -10.67 -24.64
CA LEU A 83 -16.22 -11.44 -25.51
C LEU A 83 -14.80 -10.89 -25.47
N SER A 84 -13.84 -11.81 -25.50
CA SER A 84 -12.42 -11.55 -25.70
C SER A 84 -12.13 -11.87 -27.15
N ILE A 85 -11.85 -10.86 -27.98
CA ILE A 85 -11.61 -11.04 -29.41
C ILE A 85 -10.11 -11.07 -29.64
N SER A 86 -9.63 -12.14 -30.28
CA SER A 86 -8.24 -12.29 -30.67
C SER A 86 -7.95 -11.72 -32.06
N LEU A 87 -6.68 -11.44 -32.35
CA LEU A 87 -6.24 -11.11 -33.71
C LEU A 87 -6.54 -12.26 -34.70
N ASP A 88 -6.53 -13.51 -34.23
CA ASP A 88 -6.89 -14.69 -35.03
C ASP A 88 -8.39 -14.74 -35.34
N ASP A 89 -9.26 -14.24 -34.45
CA ASP A 89 -10.70 -14.14 -34.71
C ASP A 89 -11.00 -13.09 -35.79
N LEU A 90 -10.28 -11.97 -35.78
CA LEU A 90 -10.39 -10.94 -36.82
C LEU A 90 -9.90 -11.44 -38.17
N ALA A 91 -8.78 -12.19 -38.19
CA ALA A 91 -8.28 -12.85 -39.39
C ALA A 91 -9.28 -13.88 -39.92
N ALA A 92 -9.89 -14.69 -39.05
CA ALA A 92 -10.90 -15.66 -39.44
C ALA A 92 -12.15 -14.99 -40.04
N LEU A 93 -12.58 -13.83 -39.52
CA LEU A 93 -13.70 -13.07 -40.10
C LEU A 93 -13.37 -12.48 -41.48
N ASP A 94 -12.14 -12.02 -41.68
CA ASP A 94 -11.65 -11.56 -42.98
C ASP A 94 -11.58 -12.71 -44.00
N ASP A 95 -11.12 -13.89 -43.57
CA ASP A 95 -11.12 -15.12 -44.38
C ASP A 95 -12.54 -15.54 -44.75
N LEU A 96 -13.50 -15.49 -43.82
CA LEU A 96 -14.92 -15.80 -44.09
C LEU A 96 -15.55 -14.82 -45.09
N SER A 97 -15.22 -13.53 -44.98
CA SER A 97 -15.64 -12.50 -45.92
C SER A 97 -15.09 -12.79 -47.33
N SER A 98 -13.79 -13.11 -47.41
CA SER A 98 -13.11 -13.48 -48.65
C SER A 98 -13.69 -14.75 -49.29
N LEU A 99 -13.97 -15.79 -48.50
CA LEU A 99 -14.60 -17.02 -48.97
C LEU A 99 -16.00 -16.76 -49.55
N THR A 100 -16.81 -15.95 -48.86
CA THR A 100 -18.15 -15.56 -49.33
C THR A 100 -18.09 -14.80 -50.66
N TYR A 101 -17.09 -13.95 -50.84
CA TYR A 101 -16.82 -13.26 -52.10
C TYR A 101 -16.46 -14.25 -53.22
N PHE A 102 -15.54 -15.18 -52.99
CA PHE A 102 -15.17 -16.19 -54.00
C PHE A 102 -16.35 -17.09 -54.37
N MET A 103 -17.14 -17.52 -53.38
CA MET A 103 -18.33 -18.34 -53.62
C MET A 103 -19.40 -17.58 -54.42
N SER A 104 -19.54 -16.27 -54.19
CA SER A 104 -20.39 -15.42 -55.03
C SER A 104 -19.89 -15.37 -56.48
N ALA A 105 -18.57 -15.21 -56.69
CA ALA A 105 -17.97 -15.19 -58.01
C ALA A 105 -18.17 -16.53 -58.75
N ASP A 106 -17.94 -17.67 -58.10
CA ASP A 106 -18.17 -18.98 -58.69
C ASP A 106 -19.66 -19.27 -58.97
N SER A 107 -20.56 -18.77 -58.12
CA SER A 107 -22.00 -18.84 -58.39
C SER A 107 -22.37 -18.07 -59.66
N THR A 108 -21.77 -16.88 -59.88
CA THR A 108 -21.98 -16.15 -61.14
C THR A 108 -21.41 -16.90 -62.34
N ARG A 109 -20.22 -17.53 -62.22
CA ARG A 109 -19.61 -18.36 -63.27
C ARG A 109 -20.56 -19.48 -63.70
N ILE A 110 -21.06 -20.28 -62.75
CA ILE A 110 -21.98 -21.39 -63.05
C ILE A 110 -23.28 -20.85 -63.66
N SER A 111 -23.78 -19.69 -63.22
CA SER A 111 -24.95 -19.05 -63.84
C SER A 111 -24.70 -18.70 -65.32
N TRP A 112 -23.50 -18.25 -65.67
CA TRP A 112 -23.11 -18.03 -67.07
C TRP A 112 -22.99 -19.32 -67.87
N GLU A 113 -22.42 -20.37 -67.28
CA GLU A 113 -22.30 -21.69 -67.93
C GLU A 113 -23.67 -22.33 -68.19
N LEU A 114 -24.62 -22.22 -67.25
CA LEU A 114 -25.99 -22.68 -67.42
C LEU A 114 -26.70 -22.00 -68.60
N ARG A 115 -26.43 -20.71 -68.86
CA ARG A 115 -27.01 -19.99 -70.01
C ARG A 115 -26.55 -20.53 -71.37
N GLY A 116 -25.43 -21.27 -71.41
CA GLY A 116 -24.87 -21.87 -72.62
C GLY A 116 -25.45 -23.23 -73.00
N ILE A 117 -26.41 -23.77 -72.23
CA ILE A 117 -27.09 -25.03 -72.55
C ILE A 117 -28.13 -24.77 -73.65
N GLU A 118 -27.87 -25.23 -74.88
CA GLU A 118 -28.72 -24.99 -76.06
C GLU A 118 -29.65 -26.17 -76.42
N ASP A 119 -29.43 -27.38 -75.87
CA ASP A 119 -30.12 -28.60 -76.31
C ASP A 119 -31.41 -28.92 -75.53
N SER A 120 -32.48 -29.24 -76.27
CA SER A 120 -33.86 -29.39 -75.74
C SER A 120 -34.13 -30.61 -74.86
N ALA A 121 -33.20 -31.57 -74.79
CA ALA A 121 -33.34 -32.80 -74.00
C ALA A 121 -33.09 -32.59 -72.48
N GLU A 122 -32.54 -31.44 -72.08
CA GLU A 122 -32.11 -31.15 -70.70
C GLU A 122 -32.92 -30.04 -70.02
N LEU A 123 -34.10 -29.69 -70.54
CA LEU A 123 -34.93 -28.59 -69.99
C LEU A 123 -35.37 -28.83 -68.52
N PHE A 124 -35.50 -30.10 -68.12
CA PHE A 124 -35.79 -30.46 -66.72
C PHE A 124 -34.57 -30.26 -65.81
N GLU A 125 -33.39 -30.63 -66.30
CA GLU A 125 -32.11 -30.44 -65.60
C GLU A 125 -31.76 -28.95 -65.47
N TYR A 126 -32.00 -28.18 -66.52
CA TYR A 126 -31.82 -26.71 -66.49
C TYR A 126 -32.70 -26.03 -65.44
N ARG A 127 -33.98 -26.43 -65.31
CA ARG A 127 -34.89 -25.87 -64.28
C ARG A 127 -34.47 -26.26 -62.87
N ALA A 128 -34.05 -27.51 -62.66
CA ALA A 128 -33.56 -27.97 -61.37
C ALA A 128 -32.26 -27.26 -60.97
N ALA A 129 -31.32 -27.12 -61.90
CA ALA A 129 -30.07 -26.40 -61.70
C ALA A 129 -30.29 -24.91 -61.40
N LEU A 130 -31.17 -24.23 -62.13
CA LEU A 130 -31.54 -22.84 -61.83
C LEU A 130 -32.19 -22.69 -60.46
N SER A 131 -33.07 -23.61 -60.05
CA SER A 131 -33.68 -23.59 -58.72
C SER A 131 -32.64 -23.80 -57.61
N ALA A 132 -31.67 -24.69 -57.82
CA ALA A 132 -30.56 -24.90 -56.89
C ALA A 132 -29.67 -23.66 -56.82
N MET A 133 -29.35 -23.03 -57.95
CA MET A 133 -28.53 -21.80 -58.00
C MET A 133 -29.21 -20.59 -57.36
N LEU A 134 -30.53 -20.45 -57.50
CA LEU A 134 -31.29 -19.40 -56.82
C LEU A 134 -31.31 -19.60 -55.31
N THR A 135 -31.40 -20.85 -54.86
CA THR A 135 -31.32 -21.20 -53.43
C THR A 135 -29.92 -20.91 -52.89
N LEU A 136 -28.89 -21.36 -53.60
CA LEU A 136 -27.49 -21.09 -53.30
C LEU A 136 -27.20 -19.58 -53.20
N SER A 137 -27.64 -18.79 -54.18
CA SER A 137 -27.43 -17.34 -54.18
C SER A 137 -28.12 -16.66 -53.00
N LYS A 138 -29.32 -17.13 -52.63
CA LYS A 138 -30.03 -16.67 -51.43
C LYS A 138 -29.28 -17.03 -50.15
N ASP A 139 -28.73 -18.23 -50.07
CA ASP A 139 -28.02 -18.72 -48.89
C ASP A 139 -26.67 -17.99 -48.71
N ILE A 140 -25.94 -17.75 -49.81
CA ILE A 140 -24.73 -16.90 -49.82
C ILE A 140 -25.06 -15.46 -49.36
N GLY A 141 -26.16 -14.88 -49.87
CA GLY A 141 -26.60 -13.54 -49.43
C GLY A 141 -26.98 -13.50 -47.95
N THR A 142 -27.61 -14.55 -47.43
CA THR A 142 -27.96 -14.66 -46.01
C THR A 142 -26.72 -14.81 -45.13
N MET A 143 -25.76 -15.62 -45.57
CA MET A 143 -24.46 -15.78 -44.92
C MET A 143 -23.68 -14.47 -44.85
N ALA A 144 -23.59 -13.73 -45.96
CA ALA A 144 -22.91 -12.43 -46.00
C ALA A 144 -23.49 -11.45 -44.97
N ASN A 145 -24.82 -11.37 -44.88
CA ASN A 145 -25.49 -10.52 -43.89
C ASN A 145 -25.16 -10.94 -42.45
N ARG A 146 -25.08 -12.25 -42.17
CA ARG A 146 -24.73 -12.74 -40.83
C ARG A 146 -23.28 -12.46 -40.47
N ILE A 147 -22.35 -12.62 -41.42
CA ILE A 147 -20.94 -12.27 -41.21
C ILE A 147 -20.77 -10.78 -40.91
N LEU A 148 -21.49 -9.91 -41.63
CA LEU A 148 -21.49 -8.47 -41.35
C LEU A 148 -22.06 -8.15 -39.96
N GLU A 149 -23.15 -8.80 -39.56
CA GLU A 149 -23.71 -8.64 -38.21
C GLU A 149 -22.74 -9.10 -37.11
N MET A 150 -22.00 -10.19 -37.34
CA MET A 150 -20.95 -10.62 -36.42
C MET A 150 -19.85 -9.57 -36.28
N ALA A 151 -19.40 -8.99 -37.41
CA ALA A 151 -18.41 -7.92 -37.43
C ALA A 151 -18.87 -6.65 -36.70
N ASP A 152 -20.12 -6.21 -36.92
CA ASP A 152 -20.69 -5.03 -36.27
C ASP A 152 -20.78 -5.21 -34.75
N ARG A 153 -21.22 -6.38 -34.29
CA ARG A 153 -21.28 -6.70 -32.85
C ARG A 153 -19.90 -6.65 -32.21
N ILE A 154 -18.90 -7.19 -32.89
CA ILE A 154 -17.49 -7.19 -32.45
C ILE A 154 -16.97 -5.75 -32.32
N LEU A 155 -17.23 -4.89 -33.30
CA LEU A 155 -16.78 -3.49 -33.28
C LEU A 155 -17.36 -2.70 -32.09
N VAL A 156 -18.66 -2.82 -31.82
CA VAL A 156 -19.30 -2.18 -30.66
C VAL A 156 -18.71 -2.68 -29.33
N MET A 157 -18.28 -3.93 -29.26
CA MET A 157 -17.63 -4.47 -28.07
C MET A 157 -16.20 -3.93 -27.88
N THR A 158 -15.45 -3.73 -28.97
CA THR A 158 -14.12 -3.10 -28.94
C THR A 158 -14.16 -1.70 -28.33
N ASP A 159 -15.17 -0.89 -28.68
CA ASP A 159 -15.35 0.44 -28.09
C ASP A 159 -15.60 0.39 -26.57
N ASN A 160 -16.36 -0.60 -26.10
CA ASN A 160 -16.63 -0.80 -24.68
C ASN A 160 -15.38 -1.24 -23.90
N ILE A 161 -14.46 -1.98 -24.53
CA ILE A 161 -13.16 -2.35 -23.94
C ILE A 161 -12.29 -1.09 -23.78
N GLY A 162 -12.26 -0.20 -24.78
CA GLY A 162 -11.56 1.09 -24.68
C GLY A 162 -12.05 1.92 -23.48
N ALA A 163 -13.36 2.06 -23.32
CA ALA A 163 -13.95 2.77 -22.18
C ALA A 163 -13.65 2.10 -20.82
N MET A 164 -13.51 0.77 -20.78
CA MET A 164 -13.11 0.06 -19.56
C MET A 164 -11.63 0.29 -19.23
N ALA A 165 -10.75 0.31 -20.23
CA ALA A 165 -9.33 0.63 -20.07
C ALA A 165 -9.14 2.03 -19.48
N ASP A 166 -9.90 3.02 -19.97
CA ASP A 166 -9.88 4.39 -19.41
C ASP A 166 -10.32 4.41 -17.93
N ARG A 167 -11.37 3.67 -17.57
CA ARG A 167 -11.82 3.55 -16.17
C ARG A 167 -10.78 2.89 -15.28
N ILE A 168 -10.06 1.90 -15.78
CA ILE A 168 -8.95 1.25 -15.05
C ILE A 168 -7.83 2.26 -14.79
N LEU A 169 -7.43 3.04 -15.81
CA LEU A 169 -6.40 4.08 -15.66
C LEU A 169 -6.79 5.12 -14.60
N ILE A 170 -8.03 5.63 -14.64
CA ILE A 170 -8.55 6.58 -13.66
C ILE A 170 -8.55 5.98 -12.26
N THR A 171 -8.99 4.72 -12.12
CA THR A 171 -8.99 4.02 -10.83
C THR A 171 -7.57 3.90 -10.27
N GLN A 172 -6.59 3.60 -11.11
CA GLN A 172 -5.20 3.49 -10.72
C GLN A 172 -4.59 4.83 -10.31
N GLN A 173 -4.89 5.92 -11.03
CA GLN A 173 -4.49 7.27 -10.63
C GLN A 173 -5.08 7.69 -9.27
N LEU A 174 -6.35 7.36 -9.03
CA LEU A 174 -7.03 7.67 -7.76
C LEU A 174 -6.45 6.84 -6.61
N GLN A 175 -6.17 5.55 -6.83
CA GLN A 175 -5.48 4.70 -5.85
C GLN A 175 -4.07 5.24 -5.50
N ASN A 176 -3.28 5.61 -6.50
CA ASN A 176 -1.95 6.21 -6.28
C ASN A 176 -2.03 7.51 -5.47
N SER A 177 -3.01 8.36 -5.78
CA SER A 177 -3.25 9.61 -5.03
C SER A 177 -3.64 9.34 -3.58
N ASN A 178 -4.48 8.33 -3.32
CA ASN A 178 -4.89 7.94 -1.97
C ASN A 178 -3.75 7.35 -1.14
N ILE A 179 -2.85 6.59 -1.77
CA ILE A 179 -1.64 6.08 -1.11
C ILE A 179 -0.74 7.25 -0.70
N ALA A 180 -0.48 8.20 -1.60
CA ALA A 180 0.31 9.38 -1.29
C ALA A 180 -0.31 10.23 -0.16
N LEU A 181 -1.64 10.42 -0.18
CA LEU A 181 -2.35 11.14 0.87
C LEU A 181 -2.23 10.44 2.24
N THR A 182 -2.40 9.11 2.25
CA THR A 182 -2.26 8.28 3.46
C THR A 182 -0.84 8.34 4.00
N GLN A 183 0.18 8.27 3.15
CA GLN A 183 1.59 8.41 3.54
C GLN A 183 1.88 9.79 4.16
N ASN A 184 1.40 10.86 3.53
CA ASN A 184 1.56 12.23 4.06
C ASN A 184 0.87 12.40 5.43
N SER A 185 -0.34 11.86 5.59
CA SER A 185 -1.09 11.92 6.85
C SER A 185 -0.43 11.11 7.96
N LEU A 186 0.10 9.91 7.63
CA LEU A 186 0.89 9.10 8.55
C LEU A 186 2.18 9.81 8.98
N GLY A 187 2.93 10.39 8.03
CA GLY A 187 4.14 11.15 8.32
C GLY A 187 3.85 12.37 9.20
N ALA A 188 2.80 13.13 8.90
CA ALA A 188 2.37 14.26 9.74
C ALA A 188 1.96 13.81 11.14
N THR A 189 1.26 12.68 11.27
CA THR A 189 0.86 12.11 12.57
C THR A 189 2.07 11.67 13.37
N GLN A 190 3.03 10.98 12.74
CA GLN A 190 4.28 10.56 13.39
C GLN A 190 5.09 11.77 13.86
N GLN A 191 5.24 12.79 13.01
CA GLN A 191 5.93 14.03 13.37
C GLN A 191 5.24 14.75 14.55
N ASN A 192 3.91 14.85 14.53
CA ASN A 192 3.15 15.47 15.61
C ASN A 192 3.26 14.65 16.92
N MET A 193 3.27 13.32 16.85
CA MET A 193 3.45 12.48 18.04
C MET A 193 4.85 12.60 18.63
N VAL A 194 5.90 12.71 17.79
CA VAL A 194 7.26 12.98 18.24
C VAL A 194 7.31 14.35 18.94
N ILE A 195 6.81 15.41 18.30
CA ILE A 195 6.78 16.76 18.88
C ILE A 195 5.98 16.81 20.20
N LEU A 196 4.83 16.13 20.28
CA LEU A 196 4.01 16.09 21.49
C LEU A 196 4.67 15.30 22.61
N SER A 197 5.29 14.16 22.31
CA SER A 197 6.07 13.38 23.26
C SER A 197 7.24 14.20 23.81
N ASP A 198 7.96 14.90 22.92
CA ASP A 198 9.07 15.79 23.27
C ASP A 198 8.60 16.97 24.15
N SER A 199 7.45 17.56 23.84
CA SER A 199 6.91 18.72 24.56
C SER A 199 6.40 18.35 25.96
N ILE A 200 5.62 17.27 26.09
CA ILE A 200 5.04 16.88 27.39
C ILE A 200 6.15 16.48 28.37
N SER A 201 7.17 15.78 27.87
CA SER A 201 8.27 15.31 28.71
C SER A 201 9.22 16.42 29.13
N SER A 202 9.53 17.36 28.23
CA SER A 202 10.41 18.50 28.55
C SER A 202 9.74 19.52 29.47
N ILE A 203 8.42 19.74 29.36
CA ILE A 203 7.70 20.69 30.23
C ILE A 203 7.69 20.25 31.70
N ALA A 204 7.34 18.99 31.97
CA ALA A 204 7.30 18.49 33.36
C ALA A 204 8.69 18.50 34.01
N TYR A 205 9.71 18.18 33.23
CA TYR A 205 11.10 18.17 33.66
C TYR A 205 11.63 19.59 33.91
N ASN A 206 11.52 20.50 32.94
CA ASN A 206 12.00 21.89 33.09
C ASN A 206 11.25 22.64 34.20
N LEU A 207 9.96 22.36 34.41
CA LEU A 207 9.23 22.91 35.55
C LEU A 207 9.81 22.44 36.89
N SER A 208 10.09 21.14 37.02
CA SER A 208 10.67 20.58 38.25
C SER A 208 12.09 21.10 38.49
N LEU A 209 12.88 21.27 37.43
CA LEU A 209 14.23 21.80 37.49
C LEU A 209 14.24 23.29 37.86
N GLY A 210 13.32 24.07 37.29
CA GLY A 210 13.12 25.48 37.64
C GLY A 210 12.71 25.67 39.10
N LEU A 211 11.82 24.82 39.62
CA LEU A 211 11.44 24.84 41.04
C LEU A 211 12.64 24.54 41.96
N ILE A 212 13.49 23.56 41.61
CA ILE A 212 14.72 23.29 42.37
C ILE A 212 15.67 24.48 42.30
N GLN A 213 15.81 25.12 41.13
CA GLN A 213 16.65 26.31 40.98
C GLN A 213 16.16 27.48 41.84
N ASP A 214 14.85 27.74 41.85
CA ASP A 214 14.23 28.75 42.70
C ASP A 214 14.42 28.45 44.18
N ASP A 215 14.16 27.22 44.62
CA ASP A 215 14.35 26.79 46.01
C ASP A 215 15.83 26.86 46.43
N THR A 216 16.77 26.52 45.54
CA THR A 216 18.22 26.60 45.80
C THR A 216 18.68 28.05 45.93
N ASN A 217 18.19 28.94 45.06
CA ASN A 217 18.48 30.37 45.15
C ASN A 217 17.91 30.96 46.44
N ALA A 218 16.69 30.58 46.84
CA ALA A 218 16.11 31.01 48.10
C ALA A 218 16.96 30.56 49.30
N LEU A 219 17.51 29.33 49.29
CA LEU A 219 18.43 28.87 50.32
C LEU A 219 19.75 29.66 50.32
N VAL A 220 20.32 29.96 49.14
CA VAL A 220 21.52 30.81 49.03
C VAL A 220 21.27 32.19 49.62
N ASP A 221 20.15 32.83 49.26
CA ASP A 221 19.80 34.15 49.76
C ASP A 221 19.62 34.13 51.28
N GLU A 222 18.93 33.12 51.81
CA GLU A 222 18.72 32.93 53.24
C GLU A 222 20.04 32.72 53.98
N MET A 223 20.96 31.95 53.40
CA MET A 223 22.32 31.79 53.92
C MET A 223 23.17 33.06 53.75
N GLY A 224 22.89 33.91 52.77
CA GLY A 224 23.63 35.16 52.55
C GLY A 224 23.27 36.26 53.55
N ILE A 225 22.01 36.29 54.01
CA ILE A 225 21.51 37.29 54.96
C ILE A 225 21.63 36.87 56.43
N THR A 226 21.74 35.57 56.69
CA THR A 226 21.76 35.03 58.06
C THR A 226 23.10 35.32 58.73
N THR A 227 23.07 36.03 59.85
CA THR A 227 24.26 36.35 60.65
C THR A 227 24.26 35.52 61.92
N LEU A 228 25.34 34.74 62.12
CA LEU A 228 25.50 33.91 63.30
C LEU A 228 26.08 34.72 64.45
N THR A 229 25.53 34.50 65.64
CA THR A 229 25.98 35.06 66.93
C THR A 229 26.00 33.93 67.97
N SER A 230 26.58 34.18 69.15
CA SER A 230 26.59 33.20 70.24
C SER A 230 25.19 32.73 70.66
N ASP A 231 24.16 33.54 70.40
CA ASP A 231 22.82 33.34 70.95
C ASP A 231 21.86 32.68 69.94
N ASN A 232 22.09 32.85 68.64
CA ASN A 232 21.18 32.38 67.58
C ASN A 232 21.78 31.31 66.66
N MET A 233 23.07 30.99 66.77
CA MET A 233 23.73 30.11 65.80
C MET A 233 23.13 28.70 65.72
N ALA A 234 22.75 28.11 66.87
CA ALA A 234 22.13 26.78 66.87
C ALA A 234 20.76 26.79 66.17
N SER A 235 19.90 27.77 66.48
CA SER A 235 18.57 27.86 65.89
C SER A 235 18.58 28.22 64.40
N GLU A 236 19.47 29.12 63.98
CA GLU A 236 19.56 29.49 62.56
C GLU A 236 20.13 28.35 61.71
N LEU A 237 21.14 27.64 62.20
CA LEU A 237 21.72 26.50 61.48
C LEU A 237 20.77 25.31 61.41
N ASP A 238 19.97 25.07 62.46
CA ASP A 238 18.93 24.04 62.45
C ASP A 238 17.82 24.37 61.42
N ARG A 239 17.41 25.65 61.35
CA ARG A 239 16.45 26.13 60.35
C ARG A 239 16.98 26.00 58.93
N LEU A 240 18.22 26.42 58.68
CA LEU A 240 18.87 26.27 57.37
C LEU A 240 19.04 24.80 57.00
N ALA A 241 19.39 23.93 57.95
CA ALA A 241 19.48 22.49 57.72
C ALA A 241 18.12 21.88 57.34
N ALA A 242 17.02 22.33 57.95
CA ALA A 242 15.67 21.89 57.58
C ALA A 242 15.30 22.30 56.14
N LEU A 243 15.64 23.53 55.73
CA LEU A 243 15.42 24.00 54.36
C LEU A 243 16.25 23.20 53.35
N SER A 244 17.53 22.96 53.66
CA SER A 244 18.42 22.12 52.84
C SER A 244 17.92 20.68 52.70
N SER A 245 17.37 20.10 53.77
CA SER A 245 16.82 18.74 53.74
C SER A 245 15.58 18.63 52.84
N LEU A 246 14.72 19.65 52.84
CA LEU A 246 13.58 19.72 51.93
C LEU A 246 14.03 19.83 50.46
N LEU A 247 15.01 20.68 50.18
CA LEU A 247 15.60 20.83 48.85
C LEU A 247 16.27 19.53 48.36
N LEU A 248 16.97 18.82 49.25
CA LEU A 248 17.55 17.51 48.96
C LEU A 248 16.46 16.50 48.59
N ALA A 249 15.34 16.46 49.32
CA ALA A 249 14.23 15.57 48.99
C ALA A 249 13.66 15.86 47.59
N ASN A 250 13.48 17.13 47.23
CA ASN A 250 13.04 17.53 45.90
C ASN A 250 14.05 17.11 44.81
N THR A 251 15.35 17.31 45.07
CA THR A 251 16.44 16.91 44.17
C THR A 251 16.49 15.40 43.96
N VAL A 252 16.34 14.61 45.03
CA VAL A 252 16.33 13.14 44.97
C VAL A 252 15.08 12.61 44.24
N ASN A 253 13.93 13.27 44.42
CA ASN A 253 12.71 12.91 43.69
C ASN A 253 12.89 13.11 42.18
N LEU A 254 13.46 14.26 41.77
CA LEU A 254 13.76 14.51 40.36
C LEU A 254 14.78 13.50 39.82
N TYR A 255 15.86 13.24 40.56
CA TYR A 255 16.86 12.23 40.18
C TYR A 255 16.24 10.84 40.00
N THR A 256 15.37 10.42 40.91
CA THR A 256 14.71 9.10 40.86
C THR A 256 13.79 9.00 39.65
N TRP A 257 13.05 10.07 39.36
CA TRP A 257 12.22 10.16 38.16
C TRP A 257 13.08 10.05 36.90
N MET A 258 14.17 10.83 36.79
CA MET A 258 15.10 10.71 35.65
C MET A 258 15.68 9.30 35.53
N SER A 259 16.12 8.70 36.63
CA SER A 259 16.74 7.37 36.60
C SER A 259 15.75 6.28 36.15
N THR A 260 14.48 6.38 36.53
CA THR A 260 13.46 5.40 36.12
C THR A 260 12.98 5.63 34.69
N GLN A 261 12.92 6.88 34.22
CA GLN A 261 12.48 7.19 32.86
C GLN A 261 13.59 7.11 31.81
N SER A 262 14.88 7.27 32.19
CA SER A 262 16.00 7.36 31.26
C SER A 262 16.19 6.16 30.31
N SER A 263 15.71 4.96 30.68
CA SER A 263 15.78 3.76 29.83
C SER A 263 14.65 3.66 28.81
N HIS A 264 13.58 4.44 28.96
CA HIS A 264 12.36 4.33 28.17
C HIS A 264 11.94 5.63 27.49
N ALA A 265 12.38 6.77 28.01
CA ALA A 265 11.96 8.06 27.52
C ALA A 265 13.09 8.73 26.74
N SER A 266 12.82 9.01 25.45
CA SER A 266 13.62 9.93 24.64
C SER A 266 13.29 11.36 25.10
N HIS A 267 13.84 11.81 26.21
CA HIS A 267 13.66 13.20 26.65
C HIS A 267 14.41 14.14 25.71
N TYR A 268 13.69 15.04 25.05
CA TYR A 268 14.32 16.15 24.35
C TYR A 268 14.95 17.10 25.37
N ILE A 269 16.27 17.08 25.44
CA ILE A 269 17.07 17.98 26.27
C ILE A 269 17.41 19.19 25.42
N ASN A 270 16.75 20.30 25.73
CA ASN A 270 16.98 21.55 25.03
C ASN A 270 18.13 22.35 25.69
N GLY A 271 18.54 23.44 25.04
CA GLY A 271 19.60 24.31 25.58
C GLY A 271 19.26 24.88 26.96
N ASP A 272 17.97 25.09 27.26
CA ASP A 272 17.52 25.64 28.54
C ASP A 272 17.75 24.65 29.69
N THR A 273 17.49 23.36 29.47
CA THR A 273 17.80 22.30 30.44
C THR A 273 19.28 22.29 30.83
N LEU A 274 20.18 22.33 29.83
CA LEU A 274 21.63 22.31 30.08
C LEU A 274 22.08 23.59 30.79
N THR A 275 21.47 24.72 30.45
CA THR A 275 21.72 26.00 31.11
C THR A 275 21.30 25.95 32.57
N ALA A 276 20.08 25.46 32.86
CA ALA A 276 19.57 25.37 34.23
C ALA A 276 20.36 24.37 35.10
N LEU A 277 20.88 23.28 34.54
CA LEU A 277 21.82 22.39 35.25
C LEU A 277 23.19 23.04 35.51
N GLY A 278 23.67 23.84 34.56
CA GLY A 278 24.85 24.68 34.73
C GLY A 278 24.66 25.70 35.85
N ASP A 279 23.52 26.38 35.87
CA ASP A 279 23.13 27.33 36.91
C ASP A 279 23.04 26.63 38.28
N LEU A 280 22.37 25.48 38.38
CA LEU A 280 22.31 24.69 39.62
C LEU A 280 23.70 24.29 40.13
N SER A 281 24.63 23.96 39.23
CA SER A 281 26.01 23.64 39.59
C SER A 281 26.74 24.88 40.15
N ALA A 282 26.54 26.05 39.54
CA ALA A 282 27.09 27.32 40.02
C ALA A 282 26.47 27.78 41.36
N ILE A 283 25.18 27.56 41.56
CA ILE A 283 24.47 27.89 42.81
C ILE A 283 24.96 26.96 43.93
N ASN A 284 25.16 25.66 43.67
CA ASN A 284 25.74 24.74 44.67
C ASN A 284 27.17 25.12 45.08
N LEU A 285 27.98 25.64 44.16
CA LEU A 285 29.29 26.23 44.49
C LEU A 285 29.13 27.42 45.44
N THR A 286 28.11 28.25 45.24
CA THR A 286 27.81 29.41 46.10
C THR A 286 27.37 28.96 47.50
N LEU A 287 26.52 27.93 47.60
CA LEU A 287 26.16 27.31 48.89
C LEU A 287 27.39 26.79 49.64
N ALA A 288 28.32 26.13 48.94
CA ALA A 288 29.56 25.65 49.53
C ALA A 288 30.43 26.79 50.10
N GLN A 289 30.52 27.93 49.39
CA GLN A 289 31.22 29.12 49.88
C GLN A 289 30.54 29.70 51.12
N SER A 290 29.21 29.74 51.17
CA SER A 290 28.48 30.19 52.37
C SER A 290 28.72 29.27 53.58
N LEU A 291 28.86 27.96 53.37
CA LEU A 291 29.25 27.03 54.44
C LEU A 291 30.67 27.28 54.96
N GLU A 292 31.62 27.61 54.08
CA GLU A 292 32.98 27.97 54.51
C GLU A 292 32.97 29.23 55.41
N LEU A 293 32.20 30.26 55.02
CA LEU A 293 32.05 31.48 55.81
C LEU A 293 31.41 31.22 57.19
N TYR A 294 30.42 30.32 57.25
CA TYR A 294 29.82 29.92 58.52
C TYR A 294 30.77 29.09 59.38
N ALA A 295 31.55 28.19 58.80
CA ALA A 295 32.56 27.44 59.54
C ALA A 295 33.58 28.39 60.19
N ASP A 296 34.03 29.41 59.46
CA ASP A 296 34.92 30.45 60.00
C ASP A 296 34.26 31.28 61.10
N THR A 297 32.99 31.67 60.92
CA THR A 297 32.24 32.43 61.92
C THR A 297 32.03 31.62 63.20
N ILE A 298 31.72 30.33 63.09
CA ILE A 298 31.59 29.41 64.24
C ILE A 298 32.92 29.27 64.97
N ASN A 299 34.04 29.15 64.25
CA ASN A 299 35.37 29.09 64.85
C ASN A 299 35.69 30.36 65.65
N GLN A 300 35.29 31.54 65.16
CA GLN A 300 35.47 32.81 65.87
C GLN A 300 34.56 32.95 67.10
N LEU A 301 33.32 32.45 67.02
CA LEU A 301 32.35 32.51 68.12
C LEU A 301 32.56 31.42 69.18
N SER A 302 33.21 30.31 68.83
CA SER A 302 33.44 29.16 69.70
C SER A 302 33.93 29.51 71.12
N PRO A 303 34.89 30.43 71.34
CA PRO A 303 35.36 30.78 72.69
C PRO A 303 34.34 31.51 73.56
N LEU A 304 33.31 32.10 72.95
CA LEU A 304 32.29 32.92 73.61
C LEU A 304 30.95 32.18 73.78
N THR A 305 30.81 31.01 73.17
CA THR A 305 29.58 30.24 73.11
C THR A 305 29.60 29.05 74.08
N GLN A 306 28.46 28.71 74.66
CA GLN A 306 28.33 27.53 75.51
C GLN A 306 28.52 26.24 74.69
N THR A 307 29.15 25.22 75.28
CA THR A 307 29.49 23.96 74.60
C THR A 307 28.26 23.25 74.00
N ALA A 308 27.09 23.35 74.65
CA ALA A 308 25.84 22.76 74.14
C ALA A 308 25.36 23.43 72.84
N VAL A 309 25.34 24.77 72.81
CA VAL A 309 24.96 25.56 71.63
C VAL A 309 25.95 25.34 70.48
N LEU A 310 27.25 25.23 70.79
CA LEU A 310 28.27 24.92 69.80
C LEU A 310 28.08 23.51 69.21
N ALA A 311 27.76 22.52 70.03
CA ALA A 311 27.50 21.16 69.57
C ALA A 311 26.29 21.10 68.62
N GLU A 312 25.19 21.76 68.97
CA GLU A 312 24.00 21.85 68.11
C GLU A 312 24.28 22.59 66.80
N ALA A 313 24.97 23.73 66.86
CA ALA A 313 25.39 24.48 65.68
C ALA A 313 26.30 23.66 64.75
N THR A 314 27.26 22.92 65.31
CA THR A 314 28.11 22.01 64.52
C THR A 314 27.33 20.86 63.90
N ALA A 315 26.30 20.34 64.59
CA ALA A 315 25.42 19.31 64.03
C ALA A 315 24.62 19.85 62.84
N GLY A 316 24.04 21.05 62.95
CA GLY A 316 23.33 21.71 61.85
C GLY A 316 24.24 21.97 60.64
N MET A 317 25.47 22.43 60.85
CA MET A 317 26.46 22.61 59.77
C MET A 317 26.86 21.31 59.08
N LEU A 318 27.06 20.24 59.85
CA LEU A 318 27.38 18.93 59.30
C LEU A 318 26.23 18.39 58.46
N GLN A 319 24.99 18.59 58.91
CA GLN A 319 23.80 18.20 58.14
C GLN A 319 23.69 19.01 56.85
N LEU A 320 23.81 20.34 56.91
CA LEU A 320 23.84 21.21 55.73
C LEU A 320 24.90 20.77 54.71
N THR A 321 26.12 20.52 55.18
CA THR A 321 27.23 20.08 54.32
C THR A 321 26.94 18.73 53.69
N ALA A 322 26.37 17.79 54.47
CA ALA A 322 26.01 16.47 53.96
C ALA A 322 24.90 16.56 52.91
N ASP A 323 23.87 17.37 53.15
CA ASP A 323 22.74 17.54 52.25
C ASP A 323 23.17 18.22 50.94
N ILE A 324 23.94 19.31 51.00
CA ILE A 324 24.49 20.00 49.82
C ILE A 324 25.43 19.08 49.02
N GLY A 325 26.28 18.31 49.71
CA GLY A 325 27.15 17.32 49.06
C GLY A 325 26.36 16.22 48.35
N GLN A 326 25.26 15.74 48.94
CA GLN A 326 24.38 14.78 48.28
C GLN A 326 23.65 15.40 47.08
N MET A 327 23.14 16.63 47.19
CA MET A 327 22.51 17.33 46.06
C MET A 327 23.47 17.49 44.89
N ALA A 328 24.69 17.95 45.15
CA ALA A 328 25.73 18.10 44.12
C ALA A 328 26.04 16.77 43.43
N ASN A 329 26.18 15.67 44.18
CA ASN A 329 26.38 14.34 43.61
C ASN A 329 25.19 13.91 42.75
N ARG A 330 23.96 14.13 43.21
CA ARG A 330 22.76 13.79 42.41
C ARG A 330 22.65 14.63 41.15
N ILE A 331 23.01 15.91 41.19
CA ILE A 331 23.04 16.78 39.99
C ILE A 331 24.06 16.28 38.97
N MET A 332 25.24 15.85 39.42
CA MET A 332 26.26 15.27 38.54
C MET A 332 25.78 13.94 37.93
N GLU A 333 25.19 13.05 38.74
CA GLU A 333 24.62 11.81 38.22
C GLU A 333 23.44 12.07 37.26
N MET A 334 22.63 13.12 37.48
CA MET A 334 21.60 13.54 36.53
C MET A 334 22.23 13.97 35.20
N ALA A 335 23.36 14.68 35.21
CA ALA A 335 24.10 15.02 34.00
C ALA A 335 24.62 13.78 33.24
N ASP A 336 25.07 12.74 33.94
CA ASP A 336 25.47 11.48 33.30
C ASP A 336 24.27 10.75 32.68
N LYS A 337 23.10 10.76 33.34
CA LYS A 337 21.86 10.19 32.78
C LYS A 337 21.41 10.92 31.52
N ILE A 338 21.67 12.22 31.43
CA ILE A 338 21.41 13.02 30.23
C ILE A 338 22.23 12.53 29.03
N ILE A 339 23.48 12.15 29.24
CA ILE A 339 24.33 11.58 28.19
C ILE A 339 23.75 10.26 27.69
N ILE A 340 23.33 9.37 28.61
CA ILE A 340 22.71 8.09 28.24
C ILE A 340 21.40 8.29 27.46
N MET A 341 20.59 9.29 27.85
CA MET A 341 19.37 9.63 27.12
C MET A 341 19.67 10.18 25.72
N ALA A 342 20.74 10.95 25.56
CA ALA A 342 21.20 11.42 24.24
C ALA A 342 21.62 10.24 23.33
N ASP A 343 22.30 9.23 23.88
CA ASP A 343 22.64 8.01 23.14
C ASP A 343 21.38 7.22 22.72
N ASN A 344 20.37 7.13 23.60
CA ASN A 344 19.09 6.48 23.29
C ASN A 344 18.33 7.21 22.17
N ILE A 345 18.43 8.54 22.08
CA ILE A 345 17.89 9.31 20.96
C ILE A 345 18.62 8.96 19.65
N GLY A 346 19.95 8.79 19.69
CA GLY A 346 20.73 8.29 18.56
C GLY A 346 20.25 6.92 18.09
N LEU A 347 20.08 5.97 19.00
CA LEU A 347 19.55 4.62 18.69
C LEU A 347 18.10 4.66 18.17
N MET A 348 17.27 5.57 18.67
CA MET A 348 15.91 5.74 18.17
C MET A 348 15.90 6.33 16.76
N ALA A 349 16.82 7.26 16.45
CA ALA A 349 17.02 7.76 15.10
C ALA A 349 17.42 6.62 14.14
N ASP A 350 18.34 5.74 14.55
CA ASP A 350 18.70 4.55 13.77
C ASP A 350 17.50 3.62 13.53
N ASN A 351 16.66 3.39 14.55
CA ASN A 351 15.45 2.59 14.42
C ASN A 351 14.39 3.23 13.51
N ILE A 352 14.30 4.56 13.48
CA ILE A 352 13.44 5.30 12.55
C ILE A 352 13.94 5.09 11.12
N VAL A 353 15.25 5.20 10.88
CA VAL A 353 15.86 4.93 9.57
C VAL A 353 15.58 3.48 9.13
N ALA A 354 15.80 2.50 10.02
CA ALA A 354 15.51 1.10 9.72
C ALA A 354 14.02 0.86 9.41
N THR A 355 13.11 1.56 10.11
CA THR A 355 11.67 1.50 9.83
C THR A 355 11.35 2.11 8.46
N GLN A 356 12.00 3.22 8.10
CA GLN A 356 11.86 3.85 6.78
C GLN A 356 12.39 2.93 5.68
N GLU A 357 13.52 2.24 5.87
CA GLU A 357 14.04 1.25 4.93
C GLU A 357 13.09 0.06 4.73
N LEU A 358 12.49 -0.45 5.82
CA LEU A 358 11.48 -1.52 5.75
C LEU A 358 10.21 -1.05 5.05
N GLN A 359 9.75 0.18 5.31
CA GLN A 359 8.60 0.76 4.62
C GLN A 359 8.88 0.97 3.13
N GLN A 360 10.06 1.44 2.76
CA GLN A 360 10.52 1.56 1.38
C GLN A 360 10.51 0.19 0.69
N THR A 361 11.06 -0.83 1.35
CA THR A 361 11.05 -2.22 0.84
C THR A 361 9.63 -2.74 0.62
N ASN A 362 8.70 -2.45 1.54
CA ASN A 362 7.29 -2.86 1.40
C ASN A 362 6.57 -2.13 0.25
N ILE A 363 6.91 -0.85 0.00
CA ILE A 363 6.42 -0.11 -1.16
C ILE A 363 6.93 -0.75 -2.45
N GLU A 364 8.23 -1.07 -2.52
CA GLU A 364 8.83 -1.75 -3.68
C GLU A 364 8.25 -3.15 -3.93
N LEU A 365 7.97 -3.92 -2.86
CA LEU A 365 7.28 -5.21 -2.96
C LEU A 365 5.84 -5.06 -3.48
N THR A 366 5.13 -4.02 -3.01
CA THR A 366 3.78 -3.71 -3.47
C THR A 366 3.79 -3.30 -4.94
N GLU A 367 4.75 -2.46 -5.35
CA GLU A 367 4.96 -2.05 -6.74
C GLU A 367 5.31 -3.24 -7.64
N SER A 368 6.24 -4.10 -7.21
CA SER A 368 6.63 -5.32 -7.93
C SER A 368 5.46 -6.30 -8.07
N SER A 369 4.64 -6.45 -7.02
CA SER A 369 3.42 -7.27 -7.06
C SER A 369 2.38 -6.67 -8.00
N LEU A 370 2.25 -5.35 -8.03
CA LEU A 370 1.37 -4.62 -8.94
C LEU A 370 1.83 -4.79 -10.40
N LEU A 371 3.12 -4.63 -10.68
CA LEU A 371 3.73 -4.86 -11.99
C LEU A 371 3.60 -6.31 -12.43
N THR A 372 3.75 -7.27 -11.51
CA THR A 372 3.55 -8.69 -11.79
C THR A 372 2.09 -8.99 -12.10
N ALA A 373 1.16 -8.43 -11.34
CA ALA A 373 -0.27 -8.54 -11.62
C ALA A 373 -0.61 -7.91 -12.97
N GLN A 374 -0.10 -6.71 -13.28
CA GLN A 374 -0.24 -6.05 -14.57
C GLN A 374 0.34 -6.87 -15.71
N ASN A 375 1.58 -7.37 -15.59
CA ASN A 375 2.21 -8.22 -16.60
C ASN A 375 1.48 -9.55 -16.78
N THR A 376 0.92 -10.11 -15.70
CA THR A 376 0.08 -11.30 -15.77
C THR A 376 -1.21 -10.97 -16.49
N THR A 377 -1.87 -9.86 -16.16
CA THR A 377 -3.08 -9.39 -16.87
C THR A 377 -2.79 -9.09 -18.33
N ILE A 378 -1.68 -8.42 -18.67
CA ILE A 378 -1.24 -8.16 -20.04
C ILE A 378 -0.88 -9.46 -20.75
N SER A 379 -0.21 -10.40 -20.10
CA SER A 379 0.11 -11.71 -20.69
C SER A 379 -1.16 -12.53 -20.88
N VAL A 380 -2.13 -12.43 -19.99
CA VAL A 380 -3.45 -13.05 -20.14
C VAL A 380 -4.19 -12.38 -21.30
N ILE A 381 -4.20 -11.06 -21.41
CA ILE A 381 -4.72 -10.30 -22.56
C ILE A 381 -4.07 -10.80 -23.86
N LYS A 382 -2.73 -10.85 -23.91
CA LYS A 382 -1.94 -11.26 -25.08
C LYS A 382 -2.12 -12.74 -25.44
N ASN A 383 -2.14 -13.62 -24.46
CA ASN A 383 -2.41 -15.06 -24.64
C ASN A 383 -3.88 -15.34 -24.98
N MET A 384 -4.77 -14.39 -24.67
CA MET A 384 -6.17 -14.38 -25.09
C MET A 384 -6.42 -13.54 -26.36
N GLY A 385 -5.35 -13.03 -26.97
CA GLY A 385 -5.34 -12.30 -28.24
C GLY A 385 -5.96 -10.89 -28.23
N LEU A 386 -6.32 -10.35 -27.06
CA LEU A 386 -6.93 -9.03 -26.88
C LEU A 386 -5.99 -7.85 -27.15
#